data_AF-A0A423UPX7-F1
#
_entry.id   AF-A0A423UPX7-F1
#
_cell.length_a   1.000
_cell.length_b   1.000
_cell.length_c   1.000
_cell.angle_alpha   90.00
_cell.angle_beta   90.00
_cell.angle_gamma   90.00
#
_symmetry.space_group_name_H-M   'P 1'
#
loop_
_entity.id
_entity.type
_entity.pdbx_description
1 polymer ?
#
loop_
_entity_poly.entity_id
_entity_poly.type
_entity_poly.pdbx_seq_one_letter_code
_entity_poly.pdbx_strand_id
1 'polypeptide(L)' 'AVALRAVAAADAGVKGGGDDPEYALEKAVVVVARAARAGR' A
#
# COMPACT_ATOMS: atom_id res chain seq x y z
N ALA A 1 7.45 -1.52 -10.55
CA ALA A 1 6.74 -2.37 -9.57
C ALA A 1 5.90 -1.52 -8.61
N VAL A 2 4.71 -1.08 -9.05
CA VAL A 2 3.84 -0.19 -8.24
C VAL A 2 3.32 -0.89 -6.99
N ALA A 3 2.81 -2.13 -7.14
CA ALA A 3 2.29 -2.92 -6.04
C ALA A 3 3.32 -3.14 -4.92
N LEU A 4 4.55 -3.52 -5.27
CA LEU A 4 5.62 -3.73 -4.27
C LEU A 4 5.96 -2.45 -3.50
N ARG A 5 5.99 -1.30 -4.18
CA ARG A 5 6.23 0.00 -3.53
C ARG A 5 5.10 0.41 -2.60
N ALA A 6 3.85 0.11 -2.97
CA ALA A 6 2.70 0.37 -2.12
C ALA A 6 2.75 -0.43 -0.81
N VAL A 7 3.15 -1.70 -0.88
CA VAL A 7 3.35 -2.55 0.30
C VAL A 7 4.49 -2.01 1.16
N ALA A 8 5.63 -1.67 0.56
CA ALA A 8 6.77 -1.11 1.30
C ALA A 8 6.44 0.23 1.99
N ALA A 9 5.64 1.08 1.35
CA ALA A 9 5.20 2.34 1.93
C ALA A 9 4.26 2.14 3.12
N ALA A 10 3.32 1.20 3.03
CA ALA A 10 2.45 0.86 4.15
C ALA A 10 3.22 0.24 5.32
N ASP A 11 4.20 -0.64 5.03
CA ASP A 11 5.08 -1.20 6.05
C ASP A 11 5.85 -0.11 6.81
N ALA A 12 6.49 0.81 6.10
CA ALA A 12 7.23 1.92 6.71
C ALA A 12 6.30 2.90 7.47
N GLY A 13 5.10 3.16 6.95
CA GLY A 13 4.11 4.02 7.60
C GLY A 13 3.66 3.45 8.94
N VAL A 14 3.36 2.15 9.00
CA VAL A 14 2.91 1.48 10.23
C VAL A 14 4.08 1.23 11.18
N LYS A 15 5.22 0.78 10.65
CA LYS A 15 6.42 0.49 11.44
C LYS A 15 7.28 1.73 11.58
N GLY A 16 6.99 2.52 12.59
CA GLY A 16 7.80 3.68 12.97
C GLY A 16 7.43 4.98 12.27
N GLY A 17 6.55 4.95 11.26
CA GLY A 17 5.95 6.15 10.66
C GLY A 17 4.75 6.72 11.43
N GLY A 18 4.10 5.90 12.26
CA GLY A 18 2.94 6.31 13.06
C GLY A 18 1.63 6.43 12.27
N ASP A 19 1.58 5.95 11.02
CA ASP A 19 0.33 5.83 10.29
C ASP A 19 -0.60 4.86 11.03
N ASP A 20 -1.90 5.17 11.03
CA ASP A 20 -2.92 4.24 11.47
C ASP A 20 -2.84 2.93 10.64
N PRO A 21 -2.72 1.75 11.28
CA PRO A 21 -2.55 0.49 10.57
C PRO A 21 -3.68 0.14 9.62
N GLU A 22 -4.93 0.44 10.00
CA GLU A 22 -6.11 0.12 9.18
C GLU A 22 -6.12 0.98 7.92
N TYR A 23 -5.88 2.29 8.08
CA TYR A 23 -5.81 3.22 6.97
C TYR A 23 -4.61 2.96 6.04
N ALA A 24 -3.44 2.62 6.58
CA ALA A 24 -2.27 2.27 5.79
C ALA A 24 -2.52 1.02 4.93
N LEU A 25 -3.18 0.00 5.49
CA LEU A 25 -3.57 -1.21 4.77
C LEU A 25 -4.58 -0.90 3.67
N GLU A 26 -5.61 -0.11 3.95
CA GLU A 26 -6.62 0.28 2.97
C GLU A 26 -5.97 0.97 1.75
N LYS A 27 -5.09 1.95 2.00
CA LYS A 27 -4.33 2.63 0.93
C LYS A 27 -3.53 1.64 0.08
N ALA A 28 -2.82 0.70 0.71
CA ALA A 28 -2.03 -0.31 0.00
C ALA A 28 -2.91 -1.19 -0.89
N VAL A 29 -4.04 -1.68 -0.37
CA VAL A 29 -5.00 -2.51 -1.11
C VAL A 29 -5.54 -1.78 -2.33
N VAL A 30 -5.97 -0.53 -2.18
CA VAL A 30 -6.49 0.28 -3.29
C VAL A 30 -5.45 0.44 -4.41
N VAL A 31 -4.19 0.75 -4.05
CA VAL A 31 -3.12 0.94 -5.04
C VAL A 31 -2.77 -0.37 -5.75
N VAL A 32 -2.67 -1.48 -5.01
CA VAL A 32 -2.40 -2.81 -5.58
C VAL A 32 -3.52 -3.22 -6.53
N ALA A 33 -4.78 -3.08 -6.14
CA ALA A 33 -5.94 -3.43 -6.97
C ALA A 33 -5.98 -2.62 -8.27
N ARG A 34 -5.69 -1.31 -8.20
CA ARG A 34 -5.60 -0.44 -9.38
C ARG A 34 -4.47 -0.85 -10.30
N ALA A 35 -3.29 -1.12 -9.76
CA ALA A 35 -2.14 -1.59 -10.54
C ALA A 35 -2.43 -2.93 -11.24
N ALA A 36 -3.09 -3.86 -10.54
CA ALA A 36 -3.50 -5.15 -11.11
C ALA A 36 -4.55 -5.00 -12.22
N ARG A 37 -5.46 -4.03 -12.12
CA ARG A 37 -6.46 -3.75 -13.17
C ARG A 37 -5.83 -3.13 -14.41
N ALA A 38 -4.88 -2.21 -14.25
CA ALA A 38 -4.23 -1.52 -15.36
C ALA A 38 -3.27 -2.42 -16.18
N GLY A 39 -2.84 -3.55 -15.61
CA GLY A 39 -1.99 -4.54 -16.28
C GLY A 39 -2.74 -5.71 -16.92
N ARG A 40 -4.08 -5.68 -16.94
CA ARG A 40 -4.90 -6.59 -17.76
C ARG A 40 -5.08 -6.00 -19.15
#